data_AF-A0A3A0G0T8-F1
#
_entry.id   AF-A0A3A0G0T8-F1
#
_cell.length_a   1.000
_cell.length_b   1.000
_cell.length_c   1.000
_cell.angle_alpha   90.00
_cell.angle_beta   90.00
_cell.angle_gamma   90.00
#
_symmetry.space_group_name_H-M   'P 1'
#
loop_
_entity.id
_entity.type
_entity.pdbx_description
1 polymer ?
#
loop_
_entity_poly.entity_id
_entity_poly.type
_entity_poly.pdbx_seq_one_letter_code
_entity_poly.pdbx_strand_id
1 'polypeptide(L)'
;MSLIFLIVFLALIASALSLPIFEAVFLAVLLSPVLGHIAGLMTPLNQQAYYIILVAPLILLWSLTRRALRQDGSFVIKAKEAAPIVFFCVAFSFLHSLCLRWPDFIAMGERLRDYAILSAAYTDPVNTKEPWFAGIPINYYLYWYRFGHFLATTLNLELWEVYHMVAAFCSAFYMTAVFRILSAHCGLGWIWTITLSVFIGLGSNLAGVWNFLTQDSNWWGPSRVITGAINEFPAWSFLLGDLHPHYMNLGFVPFVIACGLTFAARLENLRFLLPLIFSTTIVALLWVYSANAWEVPVFFGLIVVFAICLVLTMVCNARISRSSIAALIKNTLAALLDIRLFSLLLIAAIAAVSLVHASLNLPPADQELSLVAGDIARSRVSEILNHWGLPLILVALSHLLLAEQAQFRVVAG
;
A
#
# COMPACT_ATOMS: atom_id res chain seq x y z
N MET A 1 -21.73 -11.06 6.05
CA MET A 1 -20.48 -11.79 6.39
C MET A 1 -19.48 -10.73 6.85
N SER A 2 -18.81 -10.84 8.02
CA SER A 2 -17.91 -9.74 8.45
C SER A 2 -16.62 -9.73 7.61
N LEU A 3 -15.98 -8.55 7.45
CA LEU A 3 -14.71 -8.42 6.73
C LEU A 3 -13.62 -9.36 7.29
N ILE A 4 -13.62 -9.55 8.62
CA ILE A 4 -12.72 -10.49 9.30
C ILE A 4 -12.95 -11.92 8.79
N PHE A 5 -14.20 -12.36 8.67
CA PHE A 5 -14.50 -13.70 8.15
C PHE A 5 -14.02 -13.84 6.71
N LEU A 6 -14.18 -12.81 5.87
CA LEU A 6 -13.65 -12.81 4.50
C LEU A 6 -12.12 -12.98 4.49
N ILE A 7 -11.41 -12.18 5.29
CA ILE A 7 -9.95 -12.23 5.38
C ILE A 7 -9.47 -13.60 5.91
N VAL A 8 -10.13 -14.15 6.93
CA VAL A 8 -9.83 -15.49 7.47
C VAL A 8 -10.10 -16.57 6.41
N PHE A 9 -11.21 -16.49 5.69
CA PHE A 9 -11.52 -17.43 4.61
C PHE A 9 -10.47 -17.41 3.49
N LEU A 10 -10.08 -16.22 3.03
CA LEU A 10 -9.01 -16.09 2.03
C LEU A 10 -7.67 -16.55 2.58
N ALA A 11 -7.39 -16.34 3.87
CA ALA A 11 -6.19 -16.83 4.52
C ALA A 11 -6.16 -18.37 4.59
N LEU A 12 -7.29 -19.01 4.87
CA LEU A 12 -7.43 -20.46 4.83
C LEU A 12 -7.21 -21.02 3.41
N ILE A 13 -7.75 -20.35 2.39
CA ILE A 13 -7.48 -20.70 0.98
C ILE A 13 -6.00 -20.55 0.66
N ALA A 14 -5.40 -19.39 0.94
CA ALA A 14 -3.98 -19.13 0.69
C ALA A 14 -3.09 -20.16 1.42
N SER A 15 -3.45 -20.52 2.65
CA SER A 15 -2.82 -21.56 3.44
C SER A 15 -2.94 -22.95 2.78
N ALA A 16 -4.15 -23.35 2.35
CA ALA A 16 -4.36 -24.60 1.62
C ALA A 16 -3.56 -24.66 0.31
N LEU A 17 -3.36 -23.50 -0.31
CA LEU A 17 -2.53 -23.31 -1.49
C LEU A 17 -1.04 -23.11 -1.17
N SER A 18 -0.59 -23.20 0.10
CA SER A 18 0.83 -23.04 0.44
C SER A 18 1.43 -21.71 -0.06
N LEU A 19 0.68 -20.62 0.05
CA LEU A 19 1.11 -19.26 -0.29
C LEU A 19 1.54 -18.48 0.98
N PRO A 20 2.38 -17.44 0.84
CA PRO A 20 2.57 -16.44 1.89
C PRO A 20 1.22 -15.79 2.21
N ILE A 21 0.71 -16.02 3.42
CA ILE A 21 -0.71 -15.80 3.73
C ILE A 21 -1.05 -14.31 3.62
N PHE A 22 -0.27 -13.44 4.23
CA PHE A 22 -0.52 -11.99 4.25
C PHE A 22 -0.49 -11.40 2.84
N GLU A 23 0.58 -11.62 2.09
CA GLU A 23 0.74 -11.07 0.74
C GLU A 23 -0.35 -11.59 -0.20
N ALA A 24 -0.65 -12.90 -0.17
CA ALA A 24 -1.66 -13.49 -1.04
C ALA A 24 -3.06 -12.95 -0.76
N VAL A 25 -3.46 -12.86 0.51
CA VAL A 25 -4.78 -12.34 0.91
C VAL A 25 -4.92 -10.88 0.53
N PHE A 26 -3.96 -10.04 0.90
CA PHE A 26 -4.06 -8.60 0.63
C PHE A 26 -3.86 -8.27 -0.85
N LEU A 27 -3.06 -9.03 -1.62
CA LEU A 27 -3.02 -8.90 -3.08
C LEU A 27 -4.38 -9.22 -3.69
N ALA A 28 -5.05 -10.30 -3.27
CA ALA A 28 -6.37 -10.65 -3.79
C ALA A 28 -7.42 -9.58 -3.46
N VAL A 29 -7.39 -9.05 -2.23
CA VAL A 29 -8.29 -7.99 -1.78
C VAL A 29 -8.02 -6.68 -2.51
N LEU A 30 -6.77 -6.28 -2.68
CA LEU A 30 -6.40 -5.02 -3.34
C LEU A 30 -6.52 -5.11 -4.87
N LEU A 31 -6.39 -6.29 -5.48
CA LEU A 31 -6.68 -6.44 -6.91
C LEU A 31 -8.18 -6.38 -7.22
N SER A 32 -9.05 -6.53 -6.21
CA SER A 32 -10.50 -6.58 -6.40
C SER A 32 -11.11 -5.33 -7.05
N PRO A 33 -10.68 -4.09 -6.76
CA PRO A 33 -11.22 -2.90 -7.43
C PRO A 33 -10.70 -2.79 -8.87
N VAL A 34 -9.48 -3.23 -9.15
CA VAL A 34 -8.86 -3.21 -10.49
C VAL A 34 -9.54 -4.22 -11.42
N LEU A 35 -9.71 -5.46 -10.93
CA LEU A 35 -10.39 -6.53 -11.65
C LEU A 35 -11.90 -6.28 -11.72
N GLY A 36 -12.47 -5.72 -10.65
CA GLY A 36 -13.85 -5.25 -10.61
C GLY A 36 -14.14 -4.20 -11.66
N HIS A 37 -13.25 -3.21 -11.84
CA HIS A 37 -13.40 -2.22 -12.92
C HIS A 37 -13.47 -2.88 -14.30
N ILE A 38 -12.55 -3.81 -14.62
CA ILE A 38 -12.57 -4.54 -15.89
C ILE A 38 -13.86 -5.33 -16.06
N ALA A 39 -14.25 -6.12 -15.04
CA ALA A 39 -15.46 -6.91 -15.10
C ALA A 39 -16.70 -6.02 -15.26
N GLY A 40 -16.72 -4.86 -14.59
CA GLY A 40 -17.78 -3.85 -14.66
C GLY A 40 -17.97 -3.25 -16.05
N LEU A 41 -16.92 -3.18 -16.87
CA LEU A 41 -17.03 -2.76 -18.28
C LEU A 41 -17.85 -3.74 -19.13
N MET A 42 -17.94 -5.00 -18.70
CA MET A 42 -18.56 -6.10 -19.47
C MET A 42 -19.89 -6.56 -18.85
N THR A 43 -20.02 -6.49 -17.53
CA THR A 43 -21.18 -7.03 -16.80
C THR A 43 -21.39 -6.29 -15.47
N PRO A 44 -22.64 -6.16 -14.98
CA PRO A 44 -22.91 -5.61 -13.67
C PRO A 44 -22.18 -6.36 -12.55
N LEU A 45 -21.55 -5.62 -11.64
CA LEU A 45 -20.78 -6.18 -10.52
C LEU A 45 -21.70 -6.60 -9.38
N ASN A 46 -22.05 -7.89 -9.36
CA ASN A 46 -22.78 -8.50 -8.26
C ASN A 46 -21.85 -9.25 -7.29
N GLN A 47 -22.43 -9.78 -6.21
CA GLN A 47 -21.69 -10.50 -5.17
C GLN A 47 -20.94 -11.74 -5.71
N GLN A 48 -21.53 -12.47 -6.66
CA GLN A 48 -20.90 -13.66 -7.26
C GLN A 48 -19.67 -13.28 -8.09
N ALA A 49 -19.75 -12.20 -8.86
CA ALA A 49 -18.62 -11.68 -9.64
C ALA A 49 -17.44 -11.37 -8.72
N TYR A 50 -17.68 -10.74 -7.56
CA TYR A 50 -16.61 -10.44 -6.61
C TYR A 50 -16.02 -11.68 -5.94
N TYR A 51 -16.80 -12.72 -5.65
CA TYR A 51 -16.23 -13.98 -5.15
C TYR A 51 -15.29 -14.64 -6.16
N ILE A 52 -15.63 -14.60 -7.45
CA ILE A 52 -14.75 -15.09 -8.51
C ILE A 52 -13.47 -14.24 -8.57
N ILE A 53 -13.60 -12.91 -8.53
CA ILE A 53 -12.48 -11.95 -8.54
C ILE A 53 -11.54 -12.16 -7.35
N LEU A 54 -12.03 -12.61 -6.19
CA LEU A 54 -11.20 -12.88 -5.01
C LEU A 54 -10.46 -14.23 -5.08
N VAL A 55 -11.11 -15.26 -5.61
CA VAL A 55 -10.54 -16.63 -5.64
C VAL A 55 -9.61 -16.82 -6.84
N ALA A 56 -9.92 -16.25 -8.00
CA ALA A 56 -9.12 -16.44 -9.21
C ALA A 56 -7.65 -15.99 -9.07
N PRO A 57 -7.33 -14.82 -8.47
CA PRO A 57 -5.95 -14.41 -8.21
C PRO A 57 -5.21 -15.37 -7.29
N LEU A 58 -5.86 -15.92 -6.26
CA LEU A 58 -5.22 -16.88 -5.34
C LEU A 58 -4.87 -18.20 -6.06
N ILE A 59 -5.77 -18.72 -6.90
CA ILE A 59 -5.50 -19.91 -7.71
C ILE A 59 -4.37 -19.64 -8.71
N LEU A 60 -4.37 -18.46 -9.32
CA LEU A 60 -3.32 -18.04 -10.24
C LEU A 60 -1.97 -17.95 -9.52
N LEU A 61 -1.90 -17.23 -8.39
CA LEU A 61 -0.71 -17.13 -7.55
C LEU A 61 -0.20 -18.52 -7.15
N TRP A 62 -1.09 -19.40 -6.70
CA TRP A 62 -0.73 -20.79 -6.41
C TRP A 62 -0.12 -21.51 -7.59
N SER A 63 -0.74 -21.43 -8.77
CA SER A 63 -0.24 -22.09 -9.96
C SER A 63 1.17 -21.60 -10.34
N LEU A 64 1.43 -20.31 -10.13
CA LEU A 64 2.74 -19.68 -10.37
C LEU A 64 3.74 -20.11 -9.30
N THR A 65 3.38 -20.03 -8.02
CA THR A 65 4.24 -20.40 -6.88
C THR A 65 4.58 -21.89 -6.89
N ARG A 66 3.61 -22.79 -7.12
CA ARG A 66 3.85 -24.25 -7.19
C ARG A 66 4.72 -24.65 -8.38
N ARG A 67 4.60 -23.96 -9.53
CA ARG A 67 5.48 -24.20 -10.69
C ARG A 67 6.89 -23.64 -10.48
N ALA A 68 7.02 -22.53 -9.76
CA ALA A 68 8.32 -21.99 -9.34
C ALA A 68 9.02 -22.89 -8.31
N LEU A 69 8.26 -23.42 -7.35
CA LEU A 69 8.74 -24.26 -6.24
C LEU A 69 8.88 -25.75 -6.56
N ARG A 70 8.63 -26.22 -7.80
CA ARG A 70 8.98 -27.58 -8.22
C ARG A 70 10.49 -27.88 -8.13
N GLN A 71 11.30 -26.91 -7.74
CA GLN A 71 12.74 -27.03 -7.52
C GLN A 71 13.15 -27.16 -6.05
N ASP A 72 12.25 -26.92 -5.08
CA ASP A 72 12.62 -27.08 -3.66
C ASP A 72 11.47 -27.54 -2.76
N GLY A 73 11.81 -28.37 -1.77
CA GLY A 73 10.90 -29.17 -0.96
C GLY A 73 9.77 -28.41 -0.23
N SER A 74 8.77 -29.18 0.18
CA SER A 74 7.50 -28.82 0.83
C SER A 74 7.48 -27.49 1.61
N PHE A 75 6.62 -26.57 1.17
CA PHE A 75 6.26 -25.36 1.90
C PHE A 75 5.44 -25.73 3.15
N VAL A 76 6.09 -25.72 4.31
CA VAL A 76 5.41 -25.85 5.61
C VAL A 76 5.15 -24.45 6.15
N ILE A 77 3.87 -24.12 6.33
CA ILE A 77 3.43 -22.85 6.92
C ILE A 77 3.94 -22.78 8.35
N LYS A 78 4.81 -21.81 8.62
CA LYS A 78 5.27 -21.51 9.99
C LYS A 78 4.21 -20.63 10.65
N ALA A 79 3.93 -20.84 11.93
CA ALA A 79 3.01 -20.00 12.73
C ALA A 79 3.31 -18.49 12.63
N LYS A 80 4.56 -18.12 12.30
CA LYS A 80 4.98 -16.74 12.03
C LYS A 80 4.27 -16.09 10.83
N GLU A 81 3.80 -16.85 9.83
CA GLU A 81 3.11 -16.30 8.65
C GLU A 81 1.64 -15.93 8.92
N ALA A 82 1.04 -16.45 10.01
CA ALA A 82 -0.32 -16.07 10.42
C ALA A 82 -0.34 -14.79 11.27
N ALA A 83 0.79 -14.41 11.88
CA ALA A 83 0.86 -13.27 12.80
C ALA A 83 0.39 -11.93 12.18
N PRO A 84 0.74 -11.57 10.93
CA PRO A 84 0.22 -10.35 10.31
C PRO A 84 -1.31 -10.36 10.13
N ILE A 85 -1.91 -11.51 9.79
CA ILE A 85 -3.37 -11.63 9.66
C ILE A 85 -4.04 -11.43 11.02
N VAL A 86 -3.51 -12.04 12.07
CA VAL A 86 -4.03 -11.87 13.43
C VAL A 86 -3.90 -10.41 13.88
N PHE A 87 -2.72 -9.81 13.66
CA PHE A 87 -2.48 -8.40 13.98
C PHE A 87 -3.46 -7.49 13.24
N PHE A 88 -3.68 -7.71 11.93
CA PHE A 88 -4.68 -6.99 11.16
C PHE A 88 -6.07 -7.13 11.77
N CYS A 89 -6.52 -8.35 12.09
CA CYS A 89 -7.85 -8.58 12.64
C CYS A 89 -8.05 -7.84 13.97
N VAL A 90 -7.03 -7.85 14.85
CA VAL A 90 -7.06 -7.13 16.12
C VAL A 90 -7.09 -5.61 15.90
N ALA A 91 -6.17 -5.08 15.09
CA ALA A 91 -6.09 -3.65 14.79
C ALA A 91 -7.37 -3.14 14.12
N PHE A 92 -7.86 -3.86 13.11
CA PHE A 92 -9.10 -3.56 12.42
C PHE A 92 -10.30 -3.59 13.37
N SER A 93 -10.44 -4.62 14.21
CA SER A 93 -11.54 -4.70 15.18
C SER A 93 -11.53 -3.52 16.14
N PHE A 94 -10.35 -3.15 16.65
CA PHE A 94 -10.18 -2.01 17.54
C PHE A 94 -10.54 -0.69 16.84
N LEU A 95 -9.93 -0.41 15.69
CA LEU A 95 -10.15 0.84 14.95
C LEU A 95 -11.60 0.97 14.45
N HIS A 96 -12.19 -0.12 13.94
CA HIS A 96 -13.58 -0.13 13.53
C HIS A 96 -14.51 0.11 14.72
N SER A 97 -14.23 -0.49 15.88
CA SER A 97 -15.01 -0.22 17.10
C SER A 97 -14.91 1.24 17.54
N LEU A 98 -13.75 1.91 17.33
CA LEU A 98 -13.61 3.34 17.58
C LEU A 98 -14.46 4.18 16.62
N CYS A 99 -14.45 3.85 15.32
CA CYS A 99 -15.31 4.52 14.34
C CYS A 99 -16.80 4.43 14.75
N LEU A 100 -17.24 3.26 15.24
CA LEU A 100 -18.61 3.06 15.69
C LEU A 100 -18.96 3.78 17.00
N ARG A 101 -17.99 4.34 17.74
CA ARG A 101 -18.29 5.24 18.87
C ARG A 101 -18.74 6.62 18.42
N TRP A 102 -18.41 7.01 17.18
CA TRP A 102 -18.81 8.29 16.59
C TRP A 102 -19.18 8.12 15.10
N PRO A 103 -20.30 7.41 14.83
CA PRO A 103 -20.70 7.07 13.46
C PRO A 103 -21.35 8.24 12.71
N ASP A 104 -21.66 9.34 13.41
CA ASP A 104 -22.41 10.46 12.86
C ASP A 104 -21.61 11.20 11.79
N PHE A 105 -22.28 11.52 10.68
CA PHE A 105 -21.75 12.39 9.64
C PHE A 105 -22.05 13.85 10.02
N ILE A 106 -21.19 14.41 10.86
CA ILE A 106 -21.27 15.82 11.24
C ILE A 106 -20.53 16.72 10.24
N ALA A 107 -20.91 18.00 10.19
CA ALA A 107 -20.28 19.01 9.34
C ALA A 107 -18.92 19.49 9.91
N MET A 108 -18.01 18.55 10.18
CA MET A 108 -16.64 18.80 10.61
C MET A 108 -15.70 18.01 9.68
N GLY A 109 -14.72 18.70 9.07
CA GLY A 109 -13.86 18.09 8.05
C GLY A 109 -14.59 17.92 6.70
N GLU A 110 -14.20 16.91 5.94
CA GLU A 110 -14.70 16.65 4.57
C GLU A 110 -15.54 15.36 4.47
N ARG A 111 -15.92 14.76 5.61
CA ARG A 111 -16.65 13.48 5.71
C ARG A 111 -17.88 13.38 4.79
N LEU A 112 -18.68 14.45 4.70
CA LEU A 112 -19.88 14.49 3.84
C LEU A 112 -19.53 14.45 2.35
N ARG A 113 -18.44 15.09 1.95
CA ARG A 113 -17.95 15.08 0.56
C ARG A 113 -17.51 13.68 0.18
N ASP A 114 -16.69 13.06 1.01
CA ASP A 114 -16.17 11.71 0.76
C ASP A 114 -17.29 10.66 0.77
N TYR A 115 -18.29 10.81 1.64
CA TYR A 115 -19.47 9.95 1.64
C TYR A 115 -20.26 10.07 0.34
N ALA A 116 -20.42 11.28 -0.20
CA ALA A 116 -21.08 11.49 -1.49
C ALA A 116 -20.31 10.81 -2.63
N ILE A 117 -18.97 10.86 -2.61
CA ILE A 117 -18.12 10.17 -3.60
C ILE A 117 -18.27 8.65 -3.48
N LEU A 118 -18.25 8.11 -2.26
CA LEU A 118 -18.51 6.69 -2.01
C LEU A 118 -19.90 6.29 -2.54
N SER A 119 -20.91 7.13 -2.33
CA SER A 119 -22.27 6.89 -2.83
C SER A 119 -22.34 6.89 -4.37
N ALA A 120 -21.62 7.79 -5.03
CA ALA A 120 -21.54 7.79 -6.48
C ALA A 120 -20.82 6.54 -7.00
N ALA A 121 -19.71 6.15 -6.39
CA ALA A 121 -18.96 4.95 -6.76
C ALA A 121 -19.74 3.66 -6.46
N TYR A 122 -20.61 3.67 -5.44
CA TYR A 122 -21.53 2.57 -5.16
C TYR A 122 -22.58 2.41 -6.26
N THR A 123 -23.09 3.53 -6.80
CA THR A 123 -24.13 3.52 -7.83
C THR A 123 -23.59 3.12 -9.20
N ASP A 124 -22.46 3.71 -9.59
CA ASP A 124 -21.76 3.37 -10.83
C ASP A 124 -20.25 3.37 -10.57
N PRO A 125 -19.65 2.22 -10.22
CA PRO A 125 -18.22 2.14 -9.94
C PRO A 125 -17.36 2.32 -11.20
N VAL A 126 -17.92 2.14 -12.39
CA VAL A 126 -17.16 2.22 -13.65
C VAL A 126 -17.10 3.65 -14.15
N ASN A 127 -18.25 4.33 -14.22
CA ASN A 127 -18.40 5.70 -14.72
C ASN A 127 -18.87 6.65 -13.62
N THR A 128 -18.19 6.59 -12.47
CA THR A 128 -18.53 7.38 -11.29
C THR A 128 -18.55 8.88 -11.61
N LYS A 129 -19.68 9.53 -11.33
CA LYS A 129 -19.89 10.97 -11.54
C LYS A 129 -19.49 11.77 -10.31
N GLU A 130 -19.00 12.99 -10.52
CA GLU A 130 -18.66 13.94 -9.45
C GLU A 130 -19.95 14.45 -8.78
N PRO A 131 -20.23 14.10 -7.51
CA PRO A 131 -21.46 14.48 -6.84
C PRO A 131 -21.63 15.99 -6.71
N TRP A 132 -20.52 16.71 -6.64
CA TRP A 132 -20.49 18.15 -6.40
C TRP A 132 -20.35 18.97 -7.70
N PHE A 133 -20.27 18.30 -8.86
CA PHE A 133 -20.18 18.96 -10.15
C PHE A 133 -20.88 18.17 -11.26
N ALA A 134 -22.11 18.60 -11.56
CA ALA A 134 -23.01 17.88 -12.46
C ALA A 134 -22.41 17.69 -13.87
N GLY A 135 -22.53 16.47 -14.38
CA GLY A 135 -22.11 16.12 -15.75
C GLY A 135 -20.63 15.79 -15.91
N ILE A 136 -19.82 15.92 -14.86
CA ILE A 136 -18.39 15.62 -14.91
C ILE A 136 -18.12 14.27 -14.24
N PRO A 137 -17.35 13.36 -14.87
CA PRO A 137 -16.89 12.15 -14.19
C PRO A 137 -15.82 12.48 -13.15
N ILE A 138 -15.77 11.71 -12.06
CA ILE A 138 -14.62 11.76 -11.18
C ILE A 138 -13.41 11.21 -11.94
N ASN A 139 -12.32 11.94 -11.88
CA ASN A 139 -11.11 11.71 -12.68
C ASN A 139 -9.86 11.39 -11.84
N TYR A 140 -9.99 11.36 -10.52
CA TYR A 140 -8.96 11.05 -9.54
C TYR A 140 -9.63 10.35 -8.34
N TYR A 141 -8.89 9.60 -7.53
CA TYR A 141 -9.36 9.08 -6.23
C TYR A 141 -10.26 7.83 -6.24
N LEU A 142 -10.74 7.37 -7.41
CA LEU A 142 -11.76 6.32 -7.48
C LEU A 142 -11.33 4.93 -7.01
N TYR A 143 -10.04 4.59 -7.02
CA TYR A 143 -9.60 3.22 -6.68
C TYR A 143 -10.12 2.77 -5.30
N TRP A 144 -9.99 3.61 -4.26
CA TRP A 144 -10.42 3.27 -2.90
C TRP A 144 -11.94 3.37 -2.71
N TYR A 145 -12.62 4.22 -3.47
CA TYR A 145 -14.09 4.26 -3.46
C TYR A 145 -14.71 3.03 -4.16
N ARG A 146 -14.04 2.51 -5.20
CA ARG A 146 -14.37 1.21 -5.81
C ARG A 146 -14.06 0.05 -4.87
N PHE A 147 -13.03 0.18 -4.02
CA PHE A 147 -12.83 -0.75 -2.91
C PHE A 147 -14.00 -0.72 -1.93
N GLY A 148 -14.54 0.47 -1.63
CA GLY A 148 -15.81 0.62 -0.90
C GLY A 148 -16.99 -0.11 -1.57
N HIS A 149 -17.19 0.06 -2.88
CA HIS A 149 -18.23 -0.70 -3.62
C HIS A 149 -17.99 -2.22 -3.53
N PHE A 150 -16.76 -2.69 -3.69
CA PHE A 150 -16.40 -4.10 -3.49
C PHE A 150 -16.82 -4.61 -2.11
N LEU A 151 -16.53 -3.85 -1.06
CA LEU A 151 -16.89 -4.21 0.31
C LEU A 151 -18.40 -4.23 0.52
N ALA A 152 -19.11 -3.20 0.06
CA ALA A 152 -20.56 -3.08 0.14
C ALA A 152 -21.25 -4.29 -0.50
N THR A 153 -20.86 -4.62 -1.74
CA THR A 153 -21.47 -5.68 -2.55
C THR A 153 -21.08 -7.08 -2.05
N THR A 154 -19.83 -7.29 -1.63
CA THR A 154 -19.36 -8.62 -1.19
C THR A 154 -19.93 -8.98 0.18
N LEU A 155 -19.99 -8.02 1.10
CA LEU A 155 -20.40 -8.24 2.49
C LEU A 155 -21.89 -7.95 2.73
N ASN A 156 -22.57 -7.35 1.74
CA ASN A 156 -23.96 -6.90 1.79
C ASN A 156 -24.18 -5.91 2.95
N LEU A 157 -23.44 -4.79 2.89
CA LEU A 157 -23.41 -3.74 3.92
C LEU A 157 -24.02 -2.44 3.40
N GLU A 158 -24.56 -1.64 4.32
CA GLU A 158 -24.99 -0.27 4.03
C GLU A 158 -23.78 0.67 3.86
N LEU A 159 -23.95 1.77 3.11
CA LEU A 159 -22.85 2.66 2.77
C LEU A 159 -22.19 3.32 3.98
N TRP A 160 -22.96 3.65 5.02
CA TRP A 160 -22.42 4.23 6.24
C TRP A 160 -21.53 3.23 6.99
N GLU A 161 -21.85 1.93 6.96
CA GLU A 161 -21.00 0.89 7.53
C GLU A 161 -19.71 0.77 6.72
N VAL A 162 -19.83 0.75 5.39
CA VAL A 162 -18.69 0.66 4.47
C VAL A 162 -17.75 1.84 4.66
N TYR A 163 -18.25 3.05 4.86
CA TYR A 163 -17.45 4.25 5.09
C TYR A 163 -16.51 4.09 6.29
N HIS A 164 -17.07 3.72 7.45
CA HIS A 164 -16.30 3.49 8.68
C HIS A 164 -15.39 2.27 8.57
N MET A 165 -15.82 1.26 7.80
CA MET A 165 -15.02 0.07 7.56
C MET A 165 -13.81 0.36 6.67
N VAL A 166 -13.93 1.20 5.64
CA VAL A 166 -12.82 1.65 4.79
C VAL A 166 -11.83 2.47 5.64
N ALA A 167 -12.33 3.39 6.47
CA ALA A 167 -11.48 4.16 7.38
C ALA A 167 -10.64 3.24 8.28
N ALA A 168 -11.27 2.28 8.95
CA ALA A 168 -10.58 1.32 9.82
C ALA A 168 -9.65 0.38 9.04
N PHE A 169 -10.08 -0.08 7.85
CA PHE A 169 -9.30 -0.96 6.99
C PHE A 169 -7.98 -0.31 6.59
N CYS A 170 -7.99 0.92 6.09
CA CYS A 170 -6.78 1.60 5.61
C CYS A 170 -5.75 1.78 6.73
N SER A 171 -6.18 2.20 7.92
CA SER A 171 -5.29 2.31 9.09
C SER A 171 -4.76 0.95 9.56
N ALA A 172 -5.62 -0.06 9.69
CA ALA A 172 -5.21 -1.40 10.11
C ALA A 172 -4.27 -2.06 9.10
N PHE A 173 -4.55 -1.89 7.81
CA PHE A 173 -3.72 -2.37 6.72
C PHE A 173 -2.34 -1.70 6.73
N TYR A 174 -2.29 -0.38 6.94
CA TYR A 174 -1.03 0.34 7.07
C TYR A 174 -0.18 -0.17 8.23
N MET A 175 -0.75 -0.25 9.43
CA MET A 175 -0.07 -0.82 10.61
C MET A 175 0.43 -2.24 10.35
N THR A 176 -0.38 -3.07 9.67
CA THR A 176 -0.04 -4.47 9.38
C THR A 176 1.06 -4.61 8.34
N ALA A 177 1.06 -3.77 7.30
CA ALA A 177 2.12 -3.77 6.30
C ALA A 177 3.47 -3.42 6.94
N VAL A 178 3.50 -2.43 7.84
CA VAL A 178 4.69 -2.11 8.65
C VAL A 178 5.07 -3.29 9.55
N PHE A 179 4.09 -3.89 10.25
CA PHE A 179 4.33 -5.08 11.08
C PHE A 179 4.96 -6.22 10.28
N ARG A 180 4.50 -6.47 9.05
CA ARG A 180 5.06 -7.50 8.17
C ARG A 180 6.52 -7.20 7.84
N ILE A 181 6.87 -5.98 7.45
CA ILE A 181 8.26 -5.61 7.17
C ILE A 181 9.13 -5.84 8.41
N LEU A 182 8.72 -5.29 9.55
CA LEU A 182 9.48 -5.37 10.80
C LEU A 182 9.68 -6.82 11.28
N SER A 183 8.62 -7.64 11.23
CA SER A 183 8.66 -9.04 11.69
C SER A 183 9.43 -9.97 10.75
N ALA A 184 9.40 -9.71 9.44
CA ALA A 184 10.07 -10.55 8.45
C ALA A 184 11.53 -10.17 8.21
N HIS A 185 11.89 -8.88 8.34
CA HIS A 185 13.17 -8.36 7.84
C HIS A 185 14.02 -7.62 8.87
N CYS A 186 13.48 -7.18 10.01
CA CYS A 186 14.24 -6.39 10.98
C CYS A 186 14.72 -7.18 12.21
N GLY A 187 14.36 -8.46 12.35
CA GLY A 187 14.82 -9.32 13.45
C GLY A 187 14.37 -8.88 14.85
N LEU A 188 13.33 -8.03 14.93
CA LEU A 188 12.84 -7.47 16.19
C LEU A 188 11.99 -8.49 16.97
N GLY A 189 12.00 -8.37 18.30
CA GLY A 189 11.07 -9.11 19.16
C GLY A 189 9.62 -8.60 19.01
N TRP A 190 8.64 -9.47 19.27
CA TRP A 190 7.22 -9.20 18.97
C TRP A 190 6.67 -7.92 19.64
N ILE A 191 7.11 -7.60 20.87
CA ILE A 191 6.69 -6.37 21.58
C ILE A 191 7.11 -5.13 20.79
N TRP A 192 8.36 -5.08 20.33
CA TRP A 192 8.89 -3.97 19.56
C TRP A 192 8.25 -3.88 18.19
N THR A 193 8.02 -5.02 17.53
CA THR A 193 7.29 -5.05 16.25
C THR A 193 5.90 -4.44 16.40
N ILE A 194 5.10 -4.88 17.37
CA ILE A 194 3.76 -4.33 17.61
C ILE A 194 3.82 -2.84 17.93
N THR A 195 4.69 -2.45 18.86
CA THR A 195 4.80 -1.07 19.34
C THR A 195 5.16 -0.12 18.21
N LEU A 196 6.18 -0.45 17.43
CA LEU A 196 6.63 0.39 16.30
C LEU A 196 5.59 0.44 15.19
N SER A 197 4.91 -0.68 14.87
CA SER A 197 3.84 -0.71 13.87
C SER A 197 2.66 0.20 14.24
N VAL A 198 2.25 0.20 15.50
CA VAL A 198 1.19 1.09 15.99
C VAL A 198 1.68 2.54 15.98
N PHE A 199 2.88 2.80 16.47
CA PHE A 199 3.43 4.16 16.56
C PHE A 199 3.64 4.82 15.19
N ILE A 200 4.16 4.07 14.22
CA ILE A 200 4.28 4.48 12.81
C ILE A 200 2.88 4.64 12.21
N GLY A 201 1.98 3.69 12.47
CA GLY A 201 0.61 3.70 11.98
C GLY A 201 -0.21 4.93 12.39
N LEU A 202 0.05 5.47 13.58
CA LEU A 202 -0.58 6.70 14.07
C LEU A 202 0.06 7.99 13.52
N GLY A 203 1.12 7.88 12.72
CA GLY A 203 1.83 9.03 12.14
C GLY A 203 2.99 9.55 12.98
N SER A 204 3.25 8.98 14.16
CA SER A 204 4.39 9.32 15.02
C SER A 204 4.52 10.82 15.36
N ASN A 205 3.40 11.51 15.49
CA ASN A 205 3.33 12.96 15.68
C ASN A 205 3.50 13.38 17.16
N LEU A 206 4.67 13.92 17.51
CA LEU A 206 4.91 14.45 18.86
C LEU A 206 4.23 15.79 19.14
N ALA A 207 3.93 16.59 18.10
CA ALA A 207 3.21 17.85 18.29
C ALA A 207 1.81 17.61 18.87
N GLY A 208 1.15 16.51 18.50
CA GLY A 208 -0.12 16.10 19.12
C GLY A 208 0.01 15.76 20.60
N VAL A 209 1.07 15.03 20.97
CA VAL A 209 1.38 14.73 22.38
C VAL A 209 1.67 16.01 23.15
N TRP A 210 2.48 16.90 22.58
CA TRP A 210 2.82 18.18 23.19
C TRP A 210 1.57 19.03 23.41
N ASN A 211 0.73 19.19 22.38
CA ASN A 211 -0.53 19.93 22.44
C ASN A 211 -1.46 19.41 23.55
N PHE A 212 -1.56 18.08 23.70
CA PHE A 212 -2.30 17.45 24.79
C PHE A 212 -1.70 17.78 26.17
N LEU A 213 -0.37 17.63 26.33
CA LEU A 213 0.33 17.87 27.60
C LEU A 213 0.28 19.33 28.03
N THR A 214 0.35 20.27 27.08
CA THR A 214 0.28 21.71 27.35
C THR A 214 -1.14 22.24 27.42
N GLN A 215 -2.15 21.41 27.17
CA GLN A 215 -3.55 21.80 27.05
C GLN A 215 -3.75 22.99 26.11
N ASP A 216 -3.04 22.98 24.98
CA ASP A 216 -3.15 24.05 23.99
C ASP A 216 -4.51 23.96 23.28
N SER A 217 -5.27 25.06 23.30
CA SER A 217 -6.59 25.16 22.68
C SER A 217 -6.58 25.11 21.14
N ASN A 218 -5.42 25.22 20.50
CA ASN A 218 -5.31 25.14 19.06
C ASN A 218 -5.48 23.70 18.56
N TRP A 219 -6.73 23.30 18.35
CA TRP A 219 -7.10 21.98 17.81
C TRP A 219 -6.33 21.62 16.54
N TRP A 220 -6.14 22.57 15.62
CA TRP A 220 -5.49 22.35 14.33
C TRP A 220 -3.97 22.38 14.41
N GLY A 221 -3.38 22.84 15.51
CA GLY A 221 -1.93 23.02 15.66
C GLY A 221 -1.12 21.78 15.28
N PRO A 222 -1.43 20.59 15.83
CA PRO A 222 -0.71 19.35 15.54
C PRO A 222 -0.72 18.90 14.08
N SER A 223 -1.65 19.38 13.26
CA SER A 223 -1.74 19.01 11.84
C SER A 223 -1.08 20.04 10.92
N ARG A 224 -0.68 21.21 11.40
CA ARG A 224 -0.12 22.28 10.54
C ARG A 224 1.40 22.32 10.65
N VAL A 225 2.06 21.58 9.76
CA VAL A 225 3.53 21.48 9.74
C VAL A 225 4.15 22.41 8.70
N ILE A 226 3.58 22.47 7.50
CA ILE A 226 4.07 23.26 6.36
C ILE A 226 3.32 24.59 6.33
N THR A 227 4.05 25.69 6.48
CA THR A 227 3.47 27.04 6.47
C THR A 227 2.66 27.28 5.19
N GLY A 228 1.40 27.69 5.35
CA GLY A 228 0.49 27.95 4.23
C GLY A 228 -0.10 26.71 3.57
N ALA A 229 0.18 25.51 4.08
CA ALA A 229 -0.40 24.26 3.59
C ALA A 229 -1.34 23.64 4.62
N ILE A 230 -2.28 22.85 4.11
CA ILE A 230 -3.08 21.91 4.90
C ILE A 230 -2.26 20.62 4.94
N ASN A 231 -1.82 20.21 6.14
CA ASN A 231 -1.15 18.94 6.33
C ASN A 231 -1.94 18.09 7.31
N GLU A 232 -1.72 16.79 7.21
CA GLU A 232 -2.38 15.80 8.05
C GLU A 232 -1.39 14.66 8.29
N PHE A 233 -1.62 13.95 9.38
CA PHE A 233 -0.90 12.73 9.71
C PHE A 233 -1.93 11.60 9.85
N PRO A 234 -1.55 10.33 9.68
CA PRO A 234 -2.49 9.21 9.64
C PRO A 234 -3.61 9.21 10.70
N ALA A 235 -3.27 9.45 11.97
CA ALA A 235 -4.27 9.48 13.05
C ALA A 235 -5.21 10.70 12.96
N TRP A 236 -4.77 11.82 12.38
CA TRP A 236 -5.59 13.00 12.13
C TRP A 236 -6.72 12.69 11.14
N SER A 237 -6.38 12.18 9.96
CA SER A 237 -7.36 11.83 8.93
C SER A 237 -8.28 10.70 9.40
N PHE A 238 -7.76 9.73 10.16
CA PHE A 238 -8.60 8.70 10.81
C PHE A 238 -9.61 9.29 11.80
N LEU A 239 -9.19 10.25 12.64
CA LEU A 239 -10.03 10.86 13.67
C LEU A 239 -11.15 11.71 13.07
N LEU A 240 -10.83 12.56 12.09
CA LEU A 240 -11.85 13.33 11.36
C LEU A 240 -12.71 12.42 10.46
N GLY A 241 -12.17 11.28 10.07
CA GLY A 241 -12.79 10.37 9.12
C GLY A 241 -12.70 10.93 7.70
N ASP A 242 -11.63 11.65 7.37
CA ASP A 242 -11.41 12.17 6.03
C ASP A 242 -10.83 11.04 5.17
N LEU A 243 -11.65 10.48 4.28
CA LEU A 243 -11.27 9.42 3.34
C LEU A 243 -10.61 10.02 2.11
N HIS A 244 -9.57 10.83 2.35
CA HIS A 244 -8.72 11.30 1.29
C HIS A 244 -7.81 10.19 0.80
N PRO A 245 -7.42 10.17 -0.49
CA PRO A 245 -6.66 9.02 -0.95
C PRO A 245 -5.23 8.94 -0.48
N HIS A 246 -4.62 10.04 -0.02
CA HIS A 246 -3.34 9.96 0.64
C HIS A 246 -3.44 9.19 1.97
N TYR A 247 -4.55 9.34 2.71
CA TYR A 247 -4.84 8.52 3.89
C TYR A 247 -5.18 7.07 3.49
N MET A 248 -6.07 6.88 2.53
CA MET A 248 -6.49 5.53 2.13
C MET A 248 -5.34 4.72 1.52
N ASN A 249 -4.37 5.38 0.88
CA ASN A 249 -3.22 4.75 0.22
C ASN A 249 -2.03 4.45 1.16
N LEU A 250 -2.06 4.88 2.44
CA LEU A 250 -0.93 4.74 3.39
C LEU A 250 -0.33 3.33 3.44
N GLY A 251 -1.18 2.30 3.44
CA GLY A 251 -0.75 0.91 3.54
C GLY A 251 -0.19 0.31 2.25
N PHE A 252 -0.48 0.90 1.09
CA PHE A 252 -0.13 0.32 -0.20
C PHE A 252 1.38 0.23 -0.42
N VAL A 253 2.09 1.30 -0.09
CA VAL A 253 3.53 1.42 -0.29
C VAL A 253 4.32 0.42 0.56
N PRO A 254 4.17 0.39 1.90
CA PRO A 254 4.84 -0.62 2.71
C PRO A 254 4.41 -2.04 2.32
N PHE A 255 3.18 -2.23 1.81
CA PHE A 255 2.76 -3.53 1.31
C PHE A 255 3.51 -3.97 0.04
N VAL A 256 3.68 -3.06 -0.94
CA VAL A 256 4.49 -3.33 -2.14
C VAL A 256 5.94 -3.62 -1.76
N ILE A 257 6.49 -2.88 -0.78
CA ILE A 257 7.83 -3.14 -0.24
C ILE A 257 7.89 -4.54 0.40
N ALA A 258 6.92 -4.90 1.24
CA ALA A 258 6.86 -6.23 1.88
C ALA A 258 6.79 -7.36 0.84
N CYS A 259 5.96 -7.19 -0.21
CA CYS A 259 5.89 -8.11 -1.34
C CYS A 259 7.23 -8.22 -2.07
N GLY A 260 7.86 -7.08 -2.37
CA GLY A 260 9.15 -7.00 -3.04
C GLY A 260 10.27 -7.68 -2.27
N LEU A 261 10.38 -7.42 -0.95
CA LEU A 261 11.36 -8.06 -0.06
C LEU A 261 11.12 -9.57 0.08
N THR A 262 9.86 -9.98 0.24
CA THR A 262 9.47 -11.39 0.32
C THR A 262 9.81 -12.15 -0.95
N PHE A 263 9.61 -11.52 -2.11
CA PHE A 263 9.94 -12.12 -3.39
C PHE A 263 11.46 -12.13 -3.65
N ALA A 264 12.15 -11.02 -3.37
CA ALA A 264 13.60 -10.90 -3.51
C ALA A 264 14.35 -11.92 -2.65
N ALA A 265 13.91 -12.16 -1.42
CA ALA A 265 14.49 -13.17 -0.53
C ALA A 265 14.39 -14.62 -1.06
N ARG A 266 13.54 -14.85 -2.06
CA ARG A 266 13.29 -16.17 -2.67
C ARG A 266 13.83 -16.30 -4.09
N LEU A 267 14.41 -15.23 -4.63
CA LEU A 267 15.04 -15.27 -5.94
C LEU A 267 16.47 -15.79 -5.81
N GLU A 268 16.68 -17.04 -6.21
CA GLU A 268 18.02 -17.65 -6.29
C GLU A 268 18.85 -17.12 -7.46
N ASN A 269 18.19 -16.53 -8.48
CA ASN A 269 18.84 -16.13 -9.72
C ASN A 269 18.50 -14.69 -10.11
N LEU A 270 19.53 -13.85 -10.17
CA LEU A 270 19.45 -12.43 -10.55
C LEU A 270 18.82 -12.20 -11.94
N ARG A 271 18.80 -13.23 -12.81
CA ARG A 271 18.16 -13.16 -14.14
C ARG A 271 16.66 -12.82 -14.11
N PHE A 272 15.97 -13.15 -13.02
CA PHE A 272 14.54 -12.87 -12.86
C PHE A 272 14.27 -11.62 -12.02
N LEU A 273 15.30 -11.06 -11.38
CA LEU A 273 15.17 -9.95 -10.46
C LEU A 273 14.85 -8.64 -11.20
N LEU A 274 15.60 -8.29 -12.24
CA LEU A 274 15.41 -7.02 -12.96
C LEU A 274 14.05 -6.93 -13.69
N PRO A 275 13.61 -7.94 -14.47
CA PRO A 275 12.32 -7.85 -15.13
C PRO A 275 11.16 -7.81 -14.13
N LEU A 276 11.28 -8.55 -13.03
CA LEU A 276 10.28 -8.51 -11.97
C LEU A 276 10.24 -7.13 -11.29
N ILE A 277 11.40 -6.57 -10.90
CA ILE A 277 11.48 -5.23 -10.33
C ILE A 277 10.84 -4.23 -11.29
N PHE A 278 11.19 -4.26 -12.57
CA PHE A 278 10.62 -3.37 -13.57
C PHE A 278 9.09 -3.50 -13.67
N SER A 279 8.59 -4.74 -13.75
CA SER A 279 7.15 -5.01 -13.85
C SER A 279 6.38 -4.56 -12.61
N THR A 280 6.88 -4.91 -11.43
CA THR A 280 6.27 -4.54 -10.14
C THR A 280 6.33 -3.04 -9.91
N THR A 281 7.41 -2.38 -10.34
CA THR A 281 7.58 -0.93 -10.31
C THR A 281 6.56 -0.22 -11.20
N ILE A 282 6.39 -0.66 -12.45
CA ILE A 282 5.40 -0.06 -13.38
C ILE A 282 3.99 -0.21 -12.82
N VAL A 283 3.62 -1.41 -12.38
CA VAL A 283 2.30 -1.65 -11.80
C VAL A 283 2.11 -0.80 -10.55
N ALA A 284 3.10 -0.72 -9.66
CA ALA A 284 3.02 0.12 -8.48
C ALA A 284 2.86 1.60 -8.82
N LEU A 285 3.58 2.13 -9.82
CA LEU A 285 3.45 3.52 -10.26
C LEU A 285 2.07 3.82 -10.84
N LEU A 286 1.55 2.94 -11.70
CA LEU A 286 0.20 3.10 -12.26
C LEU A 286 -0.88 2.97 -11.18
N TRP A 287 -0.63 2.12 -10.19
CA TRP A 287 -1.55 1.95 -9.08
C TRP A 287 -1.55 3.19 -8.19
N VAL A 288 -0.37 3.70 -7.82
CA VAL A 288 -0.22 4.95 -7.11
C VAL A 288 -0.91 6.06 -7.90
N TYR A 289 -0.73 6.14 -9.22
CA TYR A 289 -1.44 7.15 -10.02
C TYR A 289 -2.97 7.07 -9.88
N SER A 290 -3.53 5.87 -9.95
CA SER A 290 -4.99 5.67 -9.82
C SER A 290 -5.51 5.85 -8.38
N ALA A 291 -4.71 5.46 -7.38
CA ALA A 291 -5.07 5.52 -5.97
C ALA A 291 -4.81 6.89 -5.39
N ASN A 292 -3.60 7.43 -5.53
CA ASN A 292 -3.20 8.77 -5.13
C ASN A 292 -2.13 9.36 -6.08
N ALA A 293 -2.57 10.08 -7.12
CA ALA A 293 -1.68 10.68 -8.12
C ALA A 293 -0.62 11.63 -7.54
N TRP A 294 -0.87 12.21 -6.36
CA TRP A 294 0.03 13.17 -5.72
C TRP A 294 1.32 12.52 -5.21
N GLU A 295 1.28 11.21 -5.00
CA GLU A 295 2.41 10.41 -4.53
C GLU A 295 3.35 9.98 -5.67
N VAL A 296 2.90 10.05 -6.93
CA VAL A 296 3.67 9.58 -8.09
C VAL A 296 5.06 10.21 -8.17
N PRO A 297 5.26 11.54 -8.01
CA PRO A 297 6.60 12.13 -8.10
C PRO A 297 7.56 11.58 -7.04
N VAL A 298 7.07 11.37 -5.81
CA VAL A 298 7.88 10.84 -4.70
C VAL A 298 8.27 9.40 -4.98
N PHE A 299 7.33 8.54 -5.39
CA PHE A 299 7.64 7.15 -5.69
C PHE A 299 8.54 6.99 -6.89
N PHE A 300 8.30 7.76 -7.96
CA PHE A 300 9.18 7.79 -9.10
C PHE A 300 10.61 8.17 -8.69
N GLY A 301 10.77 9.22 -7.88
CA GLY A 301 12.06 9.62 -7.33
C GLY A 301 12.74 8.51 -6.52
N LEU A 302 12.00 7.84 -5.62
CA LEU A 302 12.52 6.73 -4.81
C LEU A 302 12.98 5.55 -5.67
N ILE A 303 12.22 5.20 -6.72
CA ILE A 303 12.57 4.16 -7.68
C ILE A 303 13.87 4.52 -8.42
N VAL A 304 14.01 5.76 -8.88
CA VAL A 304 15.22 6.25 -9.55
C VAL A 304 16.41 6.16 -8.60
N VAL A 305 16.28 6.64 -7.36
CA VAL A 305 17.35 6.54 -6.35
C VAL A 305 17.72 5.09 -6.08
N PHE A 306 16.73 4.20 -5.90
CA PHE A 306 16.98 2.78 -5.68
C PHE A 306 17.70 2.13 -6.87
N ALA A 307 17.29 2.44 -8.10
CA ALA A 307 17.95 1.96 -9.31
C ALA A 307 19.41 2.45 -9.38
N ILE A 308 19.67 3.71 -9.05
CA ILE A 308 21.04 4.26 -8.97
C ILE A 308 21.84 3.53 -7.90
N CYS A 309 21.32 3.37 -6.69
CA CYS A 309 21.99 2.65 -5.60
C CYS A 309 22.31 1.19 -5.98
N LEU A 310 21.38 0.52 -6.67
CA LEU A 310 21.58 -0.84 -7.18
C LEU A 310 22.71 -0.88 -8.20
N VAL A 311 22.71 0.04 -9.17
CA VAL A 311 23.77 0.16 -10.19
C VAL A 311 25.12 0.47 -9.53
N LEU A 312 25.18 1.42 -8.60
CA LEU A 312 26.40 1.75 -7.86
C LEU A 312 26.91 0.56 -7.06
N THR A 313 26.02 -0.16 -6.37
CA THR A 313 26.39 -1.38 -5.63
C THR A 313 26.93 -2.45 -6.56
N MET A 314 26.31 -2.66 -7.72
CA MET A 314 26.81 -3.57 -8.74
C MET A 314 28.18 -3.13 -9.27
N VAL A 315 28.39 -1.84 -9.54
CA VAL A 315 29.67 -1.30 -10.02
C VAL A 315 30.77 -1.38 -8.95
N CYS A 316 30.45 -1.09 -7.69
CA CYS A 316 31.39 -1.17 -6.58
C CYS A 316 31.76 -2.62 -6.22
N ASN A 317 30.81 -3.55 -6.30
CA ASN A 317 31.04 -4.97 -5.99
C ASN A 317 31.58 -5.79 -7.16
N ALA A 318 31.39 -5.33 -8.41
CA ALA A 318 31.86 -6.05 -9.57
C ALA A 318 33.05 -5.34 -10.24
N ARG A 319 34.13 -6.11 -10.46
CA ARG A 319 35.02 -5.92 -11.61
C ARG A 319 34.20 -6.18 -12.89
N ILE A 320 33.36 -5.23 -13.31
CA ILE A 320 32.46 -5.45 -14.45
C ILE A 320 33.28 -5.48 -15.75
N SER A 321 33.37 -6.65 -16.37
CA SER A 321 33.82 -6.78 -17.76
C SER A 321 32.65 -6.58 -18.71
N ARG A 322 32.89 -6.10 -19.95
CA ARG A 322 31.85 -5.88 -20.98
C ARG A 322 30.99 -7.12 -21.27
N SER A 323 31.47 -8.34 -20.99
CA SER A 323 30.71 -9.58 -21.17
C SER A 323 29.53 -9.73 -20.20
N SER A 324 29.57 -9.08 -19.03
CA SER A 324 28.53 -9.16 -18.00
C SER A 324 27.24 -8.41 -18.37
N ILE A 325 27.35 -7.29 -19.11
CA ILE A 325 26.19 -6.50 -19.56
C ILE A 325 25.45 -7.20 -20.70
N ALA A 326 26.18 -7.73 -21.70
CA ALA A 326 25.59 -8.50 -22.78
C ALA A 326 24.90 -9.78 -22.27
N ALA A 327 25.50 -10.44 -21.27
CA ALA A 327 24.87 -11.57 -20.57
C ALA A 327 23.60 -11.15 -19.82
N LEU A 328 23.60 -9.98 -19.17
CA LEU A 328 22.42 -9.45 -18.47
C LEU A 328 21.25 -9.17 -19.42
N ILE A 329 21.52 -8.54 -20.57
CA ILE A 329 20.51 -8.27 -21.61
C ILE A 329 19.97 -9.57 -22.19
N LYS A 330 20.85 -10.51 -22.55
CA LYS A 330 20.47 -11.83 -23.08
C LYS A 330 19.67 -12.64 -22.06
N ASN A 331 20.05 -12.60 -20.78
CA ASN A 331 19.33 -13.27 -19.69
C ASN A 331 17.99 -12.63 -19.39
N THR A 332 17.86 -11.31 -19.55
CA THR A 332 16.59 -10.57 -19.42
C THR A 332 15.64 -10.97 -20.55
N LEU A 333 16.11 -11.00 -21.80
CA LEU A 333 15.32 -11.46 -22.95
C LEU A 333 14.93 -12.93 -22.83
N ALA A 334 15.83 -13.79 -22.36
CA ALA A 334 15.52 -15.19 -22.10
C ALA A 334 14.52 -15.37 -20.93
N ALA A 335 14.58 -14.50 -19.91
CA ALA A 335 13.60 -14.50 -18.82
C ALA A 335 12.21 -14.09 -19.30
N LEU A 336 12.10 -13.15 -20.26
CA LEU A 336 10.81 -12.75 -20.86
C LEU A 336 10.08 -13.90 -21.58
N LEU A 337 10.82 -14.90 -22.04
CA LEU A 337 10.28 -16.13 -22.64
C LEU A 337 9.90 -17.20 -21.60
N ASP A 338 10.25 -17.01 -20.32
CA ASP A 338 9.79 -17.88 -19.24
C ASP A 338 8.30 -17.61 -18.99
N ILE A 339 7.49 -18.65 -19.12
CA ILE A 339 6.03 -18.59 -18.95
C ILE A 339 5.61 -17.99 -17.60
N ARG A 340 6.45 -18.11 -16.55
CA ARG A 340 6.19 -17.54 -15.22
C ARG A 340 6.30 -16.02 -15.24
N LEU A 341 7.38 -15.50 -15.84
CA LEU A 341 7.56 -14.06 -15.98
C LEU A 341 6.54 -13.49 -16.96
N PHE A 342 6.25 -14.19 -18.06
CA PHE A 342 5.19 -13.80 -18.99
C PHE A 342 3.82 -13.71 -18.32
N SER A 343 3.46 -14.67 -17.45
CA SER A 343 2.19 -14.62 -16.71
C SER A 343 2.13 -13.46 -15.73
N LEU A 344 3.23 -13.19 -15.01
CA LEU A 344 3.33 -12.03 -14.11
C LEU A 344 3.25 -10.71 -14.89
N LEU A 345 3.92 -10.62 -16.03
CA LEU A 345 3.88 -9.48 -16.94
C LEU A 345 2.49 -9.28 -17.54
N LEU A 346 1.78 -10.35 -17.86
CA LEU A 346 0.42 -10.29 -18.37
C LEU A 346 -0.55 -9.77 -17.31
N ILE A 347 -0.46 -10.26 -16.06
CA ILE A 347 -1.25 -9.74 -14.95
C ILE A 347 -0.93 -8.27 -14.72
N ALA A 348 0.35 -7.93 -14.71
CA ALA A 348 0.84 -6.56 -14.60
C ALA A 348 0.28 -5.67 -15.73
N ALA A 349 0.26 -6.17 -16.96
CA ALA A 349 -0.28 -5.47 -18.12
C ALA A 349 -1.80 -5.30 -18.03
N ILE A 350 -2.54 -6.33 -17.60
CA ILE A 350 -4.00 -6.24 -17.39
C ILE A 350 -4.31 -5.22 -16.30
N ALA A 351 -3.58 -5.26 -15.19
CA ALA A 351 -3.71 -4.28 -14.12
C ALA A 351 -3.37 -2.87 -14.63
N ALA A 352 -2.29 -2.72 -15.39
CA ALA A 352 -1.88 -1.46 -16.00
C ALA A 352 -2.95 -0.89 -16.93
N VAL A 353 -3.52 -1.71 -17.82
CA VAL A 353 -4.60 -1.30 -18.73
C VAL A 353 -5.83 -0.85 -17.95
N SER A 354 -6.21 -1.59 -16.90
CA SER A 354 -7.34 -1.21 -16.03
C SER A 354 -7.09 0.13 -15.34
N LEU A 355 -5.89 0.33 -14.80
CA LEU A 355 -5.50 1.55 -14.09
C LEU A 355 -5.40 2.75 -15.04
N VAL A 356 -4.91 2.55 -16.26
CA VAL A 356 -4.94 3.58 -17.32
C VAL A 356 -6.39 3.92 -17.64
N HIS A 357 -7.23 2.93 -17.95
CA HIS A 357 -8.63 3.15 -18.29
C HIS A 357 -9.40 3.83 -17.16
N ALA A 358 -9.14 3.46 -15.91
CA ALA A 358 -9.70 4.11 -14.73
C ALA A 358 -9.34 5.59 -14.63
N SER A 359 -8.30 6.02 -15.33
CA SER A 359 -7.73 7.36 -15.29
C SER A 359 -7.93 8.15 -16.60
N LEU A 360 -8.67 7.60 -17.58
CA LEU A 360 -8.86 8.22 -18.92
C LEU A 360 -9.87 9.39 -18.94
N ASN A 361 -10.34 9.86 -17.79
CA ASN A 361 -11.33 10.93 -17.70
C ASN A 361 -10.73 12.35 -17.66
N LEU A 362 -9.43 12.48 -17.94
CA LEU A 362 -8.75 13.77 -17.97
C LEU A 362 -8.58 14.26 -19.42
N PRO A 363 -9.08 15.47 -19.76
CA PRO A 363 -8.53 16.17 -20.91
C PRO A 363 -7.03 16.41 -20.66
N PRO A 364 -6.18 16.40 -21.71
CA PRO A 364 -4.77 16.73 -21.56
C PRO A 364 -4.63 18.07 -20.84
N ALA A 365 -3.63 18.18 -19.95
CA ALA A 365 -3.35 19.43 -19.26
C ALA A 365 -3.19 20.56 -20.29
N ASP A 366 -3.98 21.62 -20.12
CA ASP A 366 -3.91 22.85 -20.90
C ASP A 366 -2.72 23.73 -20.46
N GLN A 367 -2.11 23.41 -19.32
CA GLN A 367 -0.96 24.12 -18.77
C GLN A 367 0.35 23.39 -19.03
N GLU A 368 1.37 24.16 -19.46
CA GLU A 368 2.73 23.67 -19.56
C GLU A 368 3.33 23.37 -18.19
N LEU A 369 4.18 22.34 -18.13
CA LEU A 369 4.87 21.94 -16.91
C LEU A 369 5.85 23.07 -16.52
N SER A 370 5.56 23.75 -15.40
CA SER A 370 6.35 24.88 -14.91
C SER A 370 6.88 24.61 -13.51
N LEU A 371 8.06 25.17 -13.21
CA LEU A 371 8.57 25.19 -11.84
C LEU A 371 7.87 26.30 -11.07
N VAL A 372 7.32 25.96 -9.91
CA VAL A 372 6.78 26.95 -8.98
C VAL A 372 7.94 27.78 -8.43
N ALA A 373 8.12 28.99 -8.97
CA ALA A 373 9.11 29.95 -8.52
C ALA A 373 8.45 31.05 -7.68
N GLY A 374 9.02 31.38 -6.52
CA GLY A 374 8.53 32.42 -5.62
C GLY A 374 9.07 32.25 -4.19
N ASP A 375 8.83 33.24 -3.34
CA ASP A 375 9.13 33.18 -1.90
C ASP A 375 8.16 32.21 -1.22
N ILE A 376 8.47 30.91 -1.30
CA ILE A 376 7.70 29.87 -0.62
C ILE A 376 8.10 29.90 0.86
N ALA A 377 7.16 30.26 1.73
CA ALA A 377 7.35 30.16 3.18
C ALA A 377 7.70 28.72 3.54
N ARG A 378 8.89 28.50 4.13
CA ARG A 378 9.36 27.19 4.56
C ARG A 378 9.21 27.06 6.06
N SER A 379 8.77 25.89 6.50
CA SER A 379 8.72 25.56 7.92
C SER A 379 10.11 25.45 8.52
N ARG A 380 10.19 25.73 9.82
CA ARG A 380 11.45 25.58 10.55
C ARG A 380 11.78 24.11 10.69
N VAL A 381 13.07 23.77 10.64
CA VAL A 381 13.53 22.38 10.90
C VAL A 381 13.03 21.87 12.25
N SER A 382 12.92 22.73 13.26
CA SER A 382 12.36 22.39 14.57
C SER A 382 10.89 21.94 14.50
N GLU A 383 10.07 22.54 13.64
CA GLU A 383 8.67 22.14 13.46
C GLU A 383 8.59 20.79 12.76
N ILE A 384 9.41 20.58 11.72
CA ILE A 384 9.55 19.29 11.03
C ILE A 384 9.97 18.20 12.03
N LEU A 385 10.97 18.46 12.88
CA LEU A 385 11.43 17.52 13.90
C LEU A 385 10.41 17.30 15.03
N ASN A 386 9.59 18.29 15.36
CA ASN A 386 8.52 18.09 16.33
C ASN A 386 7.41 17.18 15.78
N HIS A 387 7.21 17.11 14.47
CA HIS A 387 6.20 16.24 13.88
C HIS A 387 6.77 14.87 13.50
N TRP A 388 8.01 14.78 13.02
CA TRP A 388 8.60 13.56 12.47
C TRP A 388 9.99 13.21 13.03
N GLY A 389 10.55 14.02 13.92
CA GLY A 389 11.94 13.86 14.39
C GLY A 389 12.16 12.66 15.28
N LEU A 390 11.24 12.35 16.21
CA LEU A 390 11.39 11.19 17.09
C LEU A 390 11.41 9.85 16.34
N PRO A 391 10.47 9.52 15.43
CA PRO A 391 10.56 8.28 14.67
C PRO A 391 11.84 8.22 13.81
N LEU A 392 12.27 9.32 13.19
CA LEU A 392 13.53 9.37 12.43
C LEU A 392 14.76 9.11 13.33
N ILE A 393 14.79 9.68 14.53
CA ILE A 393 15.84 9.48 15.52
C ILE A 393 15.83 8.04 16.04
N LEU A 394 14.67 7.47 16.36
CA LEU A 394 14.54 6.09 16.84
C LEU A 394 14.98 5.08 15.77
N VAL A 395 14.62 5.30 14.50
CA VAL A 395 15.11 4.49 13.38
C VAL A 395 16.63 4.60 13.25
N ALA A 396 17.19 5.81 13.27
CA ALA A 396 18.64 6.02 13.20
C ALA A 396 19.40 5.36 14.35
N LEU A 397 18.92 5.53 15.59
CA LEU A 397 19.50 4.90 16.79
C LEU A 397 19.40 3.37 16.73
N SER A 398 18.26 2.83 16.29
CA SER A 398 18.10 1.38 16.14
C SER A 398 19.08 0.81 15.09
N HIS A 399 19.32 1.53 13.99
CA HIS A 399 20.30 1.12 12.99
C HIS A 399 21.73 1.16 13.51
N LEU A 400 22.10 2.18 14.28
CA LEU A 400 23.42 2.28 14.90
C LEU A 400 23.66 1.14 15.89
N LEU A 401 22.69 0.86 16.77
CA LEU A 401 22.77 -0.23 17.75
C LEU A 401 22.84 -1.62 17.08
N LEU A 402 22.09 -1.83 16.00
CA LEU A 402 22.12 -3.09 15.24
C LEU A 402 23.41 -3.26 14.43
N ALA A 403 23.96 -2.17 13.87
CA ALA A 403 25.23 -2.20 13.16
C ALA A 403 26.39 -2.56 14.10
N GLU A 404 26.36 -2.04 15.34
CA GLU A 404 27.34 -2.37 16.38
C GLU A 404 27.30 -3.86 16.73
N GLN A 405 26.10 -4.43 16.94
CA GLN A 405 25.93 -5.86 17.23
C GLN A 405 26.41 -6.77 16.08
N ALA A 406 26.26 -6.33 14.83
CA ALA A 406 26.76 -7.07 13.67
C ALA A 406 28.30 -7.06 13.61
N GLN A 407 28.95 -5.96 13.98
CA GLN A 407 30.42 -5.88 14.05
C GLN A 407 30.99 -6.75 15.18
N PHE A 408 30.34 -6.81 16.36
CA PHE A 408 30.77 -7.68 17.46
C PHE A 408 30.70 -9.18 17.12
N ARG A 409 29.78 -9.61 16.25
CA ARG A 409 29.71 -11.01 15.79
C ARG A 409 30.79 -11.40 14.78
N VAL A 410 31.34 -10.43 14.04
CA VAL A 410 32.43 -10.69 13.07
C VAL A 410 33.79 -10.77 13.75
N VAL A 411 33.97 -10.12 14.91
CA VAL A 411 35.23 -10.14 15.67
C VAL A 411 35.34 -11.36 16.61
N ALA A 412 34.22 -12.03 16.90
CA ALA A 412 34.16 -13.19 17.79
C ALA A 412 34.09 -14.56 17.06
N GLY A 413 34.29 -14.59 15.74
CA GLY A 413 34.23 -15.79 14.89
C GLY A 413 35.57 -16.24 14.35
#